data_AF-A0A4R5BAM4-F1
#
_entry.id   AF-A0A4R5BAM4-F1
#
_cell.length_a   1.000
_cell.length_b   1.000
_cell.length_c   1.000
_cell.angle_alpha   90.00
_cell.angle_beta   90.00
_cell.angle_gamma   90.00
#
_symmetry.space_group_name_H-M   'P 1'
#
loop_
_entity.id
_entity.type
_entity.pdbx_description
1 polymer ?
#
loop_
_entity_poly.entity_id
_entity_poly.type
_entity_poly.pdbx_seq_one_letter_code
_entity_poly.pdbx_strand_id
1 'polypeptide(L)'
;MSSYEVLTDPRSALAEGSRTTTFAAVLLPSRRAQLIALATGALLIAATAIAGVALNRVGVPLHADAAPLFGFLHPHLGPGTPLAVALAIAVVVWGPPLAARLPWRGLLIASYAAALAWTVSLALVDGWRAGITERLTDWTEYLHDVPRVHDIPAMIGGFTQHVLAGQPHSWTVHVSGHPPGALLVYTWLDRLGLGGGTWASVVTLLVGALAAVAVPVTVRALHDERAARAVVPFVVLFPGAVWMGVSADGLFTGVATTGIALLALRRALPSLLGGLSLGAALFLSYGLTLVTVIALAVGLINRSWRSLLIAALGASVVAAVFAAFGFWWLDGYHLVIQRYHQGDFAQRPYAYWVFGNLGALLLSAGPLTAAALT
;
A
#
# COMPACT_ATOMS: atom_id res chain seq x y z
N MET A 1 -10.25 -81.84 11.49
CA MET A 1 -9.94 -81.83 10.03
C MET A 1 -11.28 -81.86 9.32
N SER A 2 -11.76 -80.95 8.48
CA SER A 2 -11.26 -79.76 7.77
C SER A 2 -12.53 -78.96 7.42
N SER A 3 -12.67 -77.70 7.84
CA SER A 3 -12.53 -76.50 7.00
C SER A 3 -13.16 -76.63 5.60
N TYR A 4 -14.30 -75.94 5.40
CA TYR A 4 -14.76 -75.46 4.09
C TYR A 4 -14.97 -73.95 4.18
N GLU A 5 -13.98 -73.23 3.66
CA GLU A 5 -14.00 -71.80 3.34
C GLU A 5 -14.91 -71.59 2.13
N VAL A 6 -15.97 -70.78 2.29
CA VAL A 6 -16.66 -70.16 1.15
C VAL A 6 -16.02 -68.80 0.97
N LEU A 7 -15.20 -68.69 -0.09
CA LEU A 7 -14.64 -67.45 -0.61
C LEU A 7 -15.78 -66.50 -1.00
N THR A 8 -16.08 -65.52 -0.15
CA THR A 8 -16.81 -64.33 -0.57
C THR A 8 -15.85 -63.41 -1.34
N ASP A 9 -16.25 -63.13 -2.57
CA ASP A 9 -15.57 -62.26 -3.54
C ASP A 9 -15.18 -60.90 -2.93
N PRO A 10 -13.90 -60.49 -2.95
CA PRO A 10 -13.45 -59.19 -2.45
C PRO A 10 -13.95 -57.98 -3.26
N ARG A 11 -14.70 -58.18 -4.35
CA ARG A 11 -15.08 -57.10 -5.29
C ARG A 11 -16.35 -56.34 -4.91
N SER A 12 -17.09 -56.73 -3.88
CA SER A 12 -18.31 -56.01 -3.46
C SER A 12 -18.09 -54.96 -2.36
N ALA A 13 -16.89 -54.85 -1.79
CA ALA A 13 -16.55 -53.80 -0.82
C ALA A 13 -16.00 -52.50 -1.46
N LEU A 14 -15.95 -52.43 -2.79
CA LEU A 14 -15.38 -51.30 -3.55
C LEU A 14 -16.39 -50.22 -3.95
N ALA A 15 -17.62 -50.25 -3.43
CA ALA A 15 -18.70 -49.35 -3.89
C ALA A 15 -19.05 -48.17 -2.94
N GLU A 16 -18.47 -48.05 -1.74
CA GLU A 16 -18.87 -46.97 -0.80
C GLU A 16 -17.74 -46.10 -0.22
N GLY A 17 -16.49 -46.25 -0.71
CA GLY A 17 -15.33 -45.61 -0.09
C GLY A 17 -14.59 -44.52 -0.87
N SER A 18 -15.05 -44.06 -2.04
CA SER A 18 -14.24 -43.20 -2.93
C SER A 18 -14.73 -41.76 -3.13
N ARG A 19 -15.46 -41.17 -2.16
CA ARG A 19 -15.56 -39.70 -2.07
C ARG A 19 -14.35 -39.11 -1.34
N THR A 20 -13.15 -39.54 -1.71
CA THR A 20 -11.91 -38.89 -1.34
C THR A 20 -11.75 -37.69 -2.26
N THR A 21 -12.20 -36.55 -1.76
CA THR A 21 -11.67 -35.21 -2.03
C THR A 21 -10.51 -35.21 -3.02
N THR A 22 -10.81 -34.98 -4.29
CA THR A 22 -9.82 -34.52 -5.26
C THR A 22 -9.40 -33.12 -4.81
N PHE A 23 -8.43 -33.07 -3.90
CA PHE A 23 -7.66 -31.87 -3.66
C PHE A 23 -7.05 -31.51 -5.01
N ALA A 24 -7.56 -30.45 -5.62
CA ALA A 24 -6.89 -29.78 -6.71
C ALA A 24 -5.48 -29.47 -6.21
N ALA A 25 -4.50 -30.25 -6.68
CA ALA A 25 -3.12 -29.88 -6.58
C ALA A 25 -3.03 -28.51 -7.26
N VAL A 26 -2.86 -27.45 -6.47
CA VAL A 26 -2.44 -26.16 -6.98
C VAL A 26 -1.11 -26.46 -7.65
N LEU A 27 -1.14 -26.57 -8.99
CA LEU A 27 0.05 -26.77 -9.79
C LEU A 27 0.97 -25.61 -9.44
N LEU A 28 2.09 -25.92 -8.78
CA LEU A 28 3.14 -24.94 -8.61
C LEU A 28 3.48 -24.44 -10.01
N PRO A 29 3.59 -23.11 -10.20
CA PRO A 29 3.81 -22.53 -11.51
C PRO A 29 5.06 -23.17 -12.11
N SER A 30 4.97 -23.64 -13.35
CA SER A 30 6.16 -24.20 -13.99
C SER A 30 7.27 -23.14 -13.98
N ARG A 31 8.53 -23.55 -13.78
CA ARG A 31 9.69 -22.65 -13.85
C ARG A 31 9.66 -21.78 -15.12
N ARG A 32 9.12 -22.33 -16.21
CA ARG A 32 8.90 -21.63 -17.47
C ARG A 32 7.90 -20.47 -17.32
N ALA A 33 6.76 -20.67 -16.66
CA ALA A 33 5.77 -19.61 -16.41
C ALA A 33 6.36 -18.46 -15.59
N GLN A 34 7.11 -18.78 -14.52
CA GLN A 34 7.78 -17.78 -13.69
C GLN A 34 8.81 -16.97 -14.48
N LEU A 35 9.62 -17.63 -15.31
CA LEU A 35 10.59 -16.97 -16.18
C LEU A 35 9.91 -16.07 -17.22
N ILE A 36 8.80 -16.53 -17.82
CA ILE A 36 8.02 -15.73 -18.77
C ILE A 36 7.46 -14.49 -18.07
N ALA A 37 6.88 -14.63 -16.87
CA ALA A 37 6.33 -13.50 -16.15
C ALA A 37 7.41 -12.50 -15.72
N LEU A 38 8.56 -12.98 -15.24
CA LEU A 38 9.71 -12.13 -14.92
C LEU A 38 10.23 -11.39 -16.15
N ALA A 39 10.39 -12.10 -17.28
CA ALA A 39 10.82 -11.50 -18.54
C ALA A 39 9.82 -10.46 -19.02
N THR A 40 8.52 -10.74 -18.94
CA THR A 40 7.45 -9.82 -19.33
C THR A 40 7.46 -8.57 -18.45
N GLY A 41 7.59 -8.72 -17.14
CA GLY A 41 7.72 -7.61 -16.20
C GLY A 41 8.95 -6.75 -16.47
N ALA A 42 10.11 -7.39 -16.70
CA ALA A 42 11.35 -6.70 -17.04
C ALA A 42 11.25 -5.96 -18.39
N LEU A 43 10.62 -6.57 -19.40
CA LEU A 43 10.36 -5.94 -20.69
C LEU A 43 9.43 -4.74 -20.56
N LEU A 44 8.38 -4.82 -19.73
CA LEU A 44 7.49 -3.69 -19.50
C LEU A 44 8.20 -2.53 -18.80
N ILE A 45 9.02 -2.82 -17.79
CA ILE A 45 9.85 -1.79 -17.12
C ILE A 45 10.81 -1.16 -18.12
N ALA A 46 11.53 -1.98 -18.91
CA ALA A 46 12.48 -1.47 -19.91
C ALA A 46 11.78 -0.64 -20.99
N ALA A 47 10.65 -1.12 -21.53
CA ALA A 47 9.89 -0.42 -22.57
C ALA A 47 9.38 0.94 -22.09
N THR A 48 8.83 1.00 -20.87
CA THR A 48 8.33 2.26 -20.29
C THR A 48 9.46 3.23 -19.97
N ALA A 49 10.61 2.76 -19.47
CA ALA A 49 11.79 3.59 -19.26
C ALA A 49 12.36 4.13 -20.58
N ILE A 50 12.55 3.28 -21.60
CA ILE A 50 13.07 3.68 -22.92
C ILE A 50 12.12 4.68 -23.58
N ALA A 51 10.82 4.41 -23.58
CA ALA A 51 9.81 5.32 -24.13
C ALA A 51 9.82 6.67 -23.40
N GLY A 52 9.92 6.65 -22.06
CA GLY A 52 10.00 7.87 -21.26
C GLY A 52 11.22 8.73 -21.60
N VAL A 53 12.40 8.10 -21.67
CA VAL A 53 13.64 8.78 -22.09
C VAL A 53 13.54 9.33 -23.51
N ALA A 54 12.99 8.56 -24.45
CA ALA A 54 12.81 9.00 -25.84
C ALA A 54 11.88 10.22 -25.93
N LEU A 55 10.76 10.20 -25.21
CA LEU A 55 9.79 11.30 -25.14
C LEU A 55 10.41 12.56 -24.50
N ASN A 56 11.13 12.41 -23.37
CA ASN A 56 11.84 13.53 -22.74
C ASN A 56 12.85 14.18 -23.70
N ARG A 57 13.61 13.37 -24.46
CA ARG A 57 14.61 13.88 -25.42
C ARG A 57 14.01 14.71 -26.56
N VAL A 58 12.78 14.43 -26.97
CA VAL A 58 12.08 15.21 -27.99
C VAL A 58 11.24 16.36 -27.40
N GLY A 59 11.43 16.67 -26.11
CA GLY A 59 10.78 17.80 -25.45
C GLY A 59 9.32 17.56 -25.06
N VAL A 60 8.86 16.31 -25.03
CA VAL A 60 7.51 15.99 -24.53
C VAL A 60 7.49 16.23 -23.02
N PRO A 61 6.53 17.00 -22.48
CA PRO A 61 6.50 17.41 -21.08
C PRO A 61 6.02 16.28 -20.17
N LEU A 62 6.81 15.20 -20.03
CA LEU A 62 6.50 14.13 -19.07
C LEU A 62 6.67 14.59 -17.63
N HIS A 63 7.54 15.58 -17.40
CA HIS A 63 7.99 16.03 -16.07
C HIS A 63 8.55 14.88 -15.22
N ALA A 64 9.23 13.92 -15.84
CA ALA A 64 9.73 12.71 -15.17
C ALA A 64 11.07 12.29 -15.78
N ASP A 65 12.17 12.88 -15.29
CA ASP A 65 13.52 12.61 -15.82
C ASP A 65 13.97 11.18 -15.56
N ALA A 66 13.52 10.59 -14.45
CA ALA A 66 13.73 9.20 -14.07
C ALA A 66 12.58 8.27 -14.53
N ALA A 67 11.88 8.63 -15.62
CA ALA A 67 10.80 7.83 -16.20
C ALA A 67 11.11 6.31 -16.21
N PRO A 68 10.15 5.45 -15.80
CA PRO A 68 8.75 5.74 -15.54
C PRO A 68 8.44 6.32 -14.15
N LEU A 69 9.45 6.57 -13.33
CA LEU A 69 9.26 7.18 -12.02
C LEU A 69 9.21 8.71 -12.15
N PHE A 70 8.28 9.33 -11.43
CA PHE A 70 8.27 10.77 -11.29
C PHE A 70 9.39 11.19 -10.34
N GLY A 71 10.38 11.92 -10.87
CA GLY A 71 11.58 12.33 -10.14
C GLY A 71 12.79 12.44 -11.05
N PHE A 72 13.95 12.61 -10.44
CA PHE A 72 15.24 12.73 -11.11
C PHE A 72 16.23 11.71 -10.55
N LEU A 73 17.18 11.30 -11.38
CA LEU A 73 18.27 10.42 -10.93
C LEU A 73 19.24 11.23 -10.07
N HIS A 74 19.29 10.89 -8.79
CA HIS A 74 20.21 11.51 -7.84
C HIS A 74 20.92 10.42 -7.05
N PRO A 75 22.07 9.89 -7.55
CA PRO A 75 22.86 8.95 -6.77
C PRO A 75 23.49 9.67 -5.57
N HIS A 76 23.24 9.16 -4.36
CA HIS A 76 23.78 9.72 -3.13
C HIS A 76 24.05 8.61 -2.11
N LEU A 77 24.95 8.91 -1.16
CA LEU A 77 25.34 8.02 -0.08
C LEU A 77 25.29 8.83 1.21
N GLY A 78 24.84 8.20 2.30
CA GLY A 78 24.75 8.87 3.59
C GLY A 78 24.74 7.88 4.75
N PRO A 79 24.46 8.36 5.98
CA PRO A 79 24.58 7.56 7.18
C PRO A 79 23.61 6.35 7.19
N GLY A 80 22.49 6.46 6.49
CA GLY A 80 21.54 5.37 6.31
C GLY A 80 22.02 4.23 5.39
N THR A 81 22.93 4.51 4.45
CA THR A 81 23.37 3.53 3.44
C THR A 81 23.97 2.26 4.03
N PRO A 82 24.97 2.31 4.94
CA PRO A 82 25.53 1.08 5.52
C PRO A 82 24.49 0.29 6.32
N LEU A 83 23.56 0.99 6.99
CA LEU A 83 22.48 0.35 7.74
C LEU A 83 21.49 -0.36 6.81
N ALA A 84 21.09 0.28 5.70
CA ALA A 84 20.22 -0.33 4.70
C ALA A 84 20.87 -1.59 4.10
N VAL A 85 22.14 -1.51 3.71
CA VAL A 85 22.88 -2.66 3.16
C VAL A 85 22.96 -3.80 4.19
N ALA A 86 23.30 -3.49 5.45
CA ALA A 86 23.36 -4.48 6.52
C ALA A 86 22.00 -5.14 6.78
N LEU A 87 20.92 -4.37 6.83
CA LEU A 87 19.56 -4.88 7.02
C LEU A 87 19.11 -5.74 5.82
N ALA A 88 19.39 -5.33 4.59
CA ALA A 88 19.10 -6.11 3.40
C ALA A 88 19.80 -7.47 3.45
N ILE A 89 21.11 -7.50 3.73
CA ILE A 89 21.86 -8.74 3.91
C ILE A 89 21.27 -9.57 5.04
N ALA A 90 20.96 -8.95 6.19
CA ALA A 90 20.45 -9.66 7.34
C ALA A 90 19.10 -10.34 7.08
N VAL A 91 18.18 -9.63 6.41
CA VAL A 91 16.86 -10.17 6.08
C VAL A 91 16.95 -11.21 4.96
N VAL A 92 17.84 -11.05 3.97
CA VAL A 92 18.04 -12.05 2.92
C VAL A 92 18.63 -13.35 3.48
N VAL A 93 19.64 -13.25 4.35
CA VAL A 93 20.35 -14.42 4.89
C VAL A 93 19.57 -15.10 6.02
N TRP A 94 19.05 -14.33 6.98
CA TRP A 94 18.43 -14.87 8.20
C TRP A 94 16.90 -14.74 8.22
N GLY A 95 16.31 -13.90 7.37
CA GLY A 95 14.86 -13.66 7.35
C GLY A 95 14.03 -14.93 7.09
N PRO A 96 14.27 -15.70 5.99
CA PRO A 96 13.52 -16.92 5.72
C PRO A 96 13.58 -17.98 6.86
N PRO A 97 14.76 -18.36 7.41
CA PRO A 97 14.79 -19.33 8.50
C PRO A 97 14.18 -18.79 9.81
N LEU A 98 14.32 -17.48 10.11
CA LEU A 98 13.65 -16.87 11.27
C LEU A 98 12.13 -16.86 11.11
N ALA A 99 11.64 -16.50 9.92
CA ALA A 99 10.21 -16.49 9.60
C ALA A 99 9.58 -17.88 9.73
N ALA A 100 10.33 -18.95 9.46
CA ALA A 100 9.86 -20.32 9.64
C ALA A 100 9.80 -20.75 11.13
N ARG A 101 10.66 -20.20 11.99
CA ARG A 101 10.85 -20.69 13.38
C ARG A 101 10.17 -19.85 14.45
N LEU A 102 10.06 -18.54 14.25
CA LEU A 102 9.52 -17.65 15.27
C LEU A 102 8.05 -17.96 15.58
N PRO A 103 7.60 -17.84 16.84
CA PRO A 103 6.18 -17.88 17.14
C PRO A 103 5.48 -16.74 16.40
N TRP A 104 4.23 -16.95 15.98
CA TRP A 104 3.50 -15.99 15.13
C TRP A 104 3.54 -14.54 15.65
N ARG A 105 3.36 -14.35 16.96
CA ARG A 105 3.47 -13.01 17.59
C ARG A 105 4.88 -12.41 17.49
N GLY A 106 5.91 -13.22 17.74
CA GLY A 106 7.31 -12.80 17.61
C GLY A 106 7.67 -12.46 16.18
N LEU A 107 7.13 -13.20 15.20
CA LEU A 107 7.29 -12.91 13.78
C LEU A 107 6.71 -11.55 13.40
N LEU A 108 5.50 -11.22 13.83
CA LEU A 108 4.88 -9.93 13.52
C LEU A 108 5.63 -8.75 14.15
N ILE A 109 6.10 -8.89 15.39
CA ILE A 109 6.92 -7.87 16.06
C ILE A 109 8.25 -7.68 15.34
N ALA A 110 8.94 -8.77 15.01
CA ALA A 110 10.20 -8.71 14.28
C ALA A 110 10.02 -8.12 12.88
N SER A 111 8.95 -8.47 12.18
CA SER A 111 8.60 -7.93 10.86
C SER A 111 8.37 -6.42 10.92
N TYR A 112 7.57 -5.94 11.88
CA TYR A 112 7.33 -4.53 12.10
C TYR A 112 8.63 -3.76 12.39
N ALA A 113 9.43 -4.27 13.34
CA ALA A 113 10.68 -3.63 13.73
C ALA A 113 11.69 -3.59 12.57
N ALA A 114 11.80 -4.68 11.80
CA ALA A 114 12.69 -4.75 10.65
C ALA A 114 12.24 -3.83 9.50
N ALA A 115 10.94 -3.76 9.21
CA ALA A 115 10.40 -2.86 8.18
C ALA A 115 10.57 -1.38 8.57
N LEU A 116 10.36 -1.06 9.85
CA LEU A 116 10.61 0.28 10.38
C LEU A 116 12.10 0.64 10.28
N ALA A 117 13.00 -0.27 10.70
CA ALA A 117 14.44 -0.07 10.61
C ALA A 117 14.90 0.08 9.16
N TRP A 118 14.36 -0.73 8.24
CA TRP A 118 14.62 -0.64 6.80
C TRP A 118 14.22 0.74 6.28
N THR A 119 12.99 1.17 6.54
CA THR A 119 12.46 2.43 6.03
C THR A 119 13.19 3.64 6.62
N VAL A 120 13.51 3.63 7.92
CA VAL A 120 14.33 4.65 8.58
C VAL A 120 15.73 4.68 7.98
N SER A 121 16.34 3.53 7.72
CA SER A 121 17.67 3.46 7.10
C SER A 121 17.68 4.06 5.70
N LEU A 122 16.62 3.86 4.91
CA LEU A 122 16.48 4.48 3.59
C LEU A 122 16.32 6.00 3.70
N ALA A 123 15.47 6.49 4.61
CA ALA A 123 15.31 7.93 4.83
C ALA A 123 16.61 8.60 5.30
N LEU A 124 17.39 7.92 6.14
CA LEU A 124 18.70 8.41 6.61
C LEU A 124 19.79 8.40 5.54
N VAL A 125 19.55 7.91 4.32
CA VAL A 125 20.49 8.07 3.21
C VAL A 125 20.65 9.56 2.86
N ASP A 126 19.58 10.35 2.97
CA ASP A 126 19.62 11.82 2.85
C ASP A 126 20.06 12.52 4.16
N GLY A 127 20.33 11.76 5.22
CA GLY A 127 20.65 12.25 6.55
C GLY A 127 19.42 12.69 7.36
N TRP A 128 19.63 12.95 8.66
CA TRP A 128 18.53 13.26 9.61
C TRP A 128 17.72 14.49 9.19
N ARG A 129 18.39 15.54 8.72
CA ARG A 129 17.74 16.81 8.42
C ARG A 129 16.88 16.72 7.16
N ALA A 130 17.49 16.41 6.01
CA ALA A 130 16.79 16.36 4.73
C ALA A 130 15.86 15.15 4.60
N GLY A 131 16.25 13.99 5.17
CA GLY A 131 15.49 12.75 5.06
C GLY A 131 14.35 12.60 6.07
N ILE A 132 14.45 13.22 7.27
CA ILE A 132 13.46 13.06 8.34
C ILE A 132 12.81 14.39 8.72
N THR A 133 13.57 15.39 9.16
CA THR A 133 12.98 16.57 9.82
C THR A 133 12.37 17.57 8.85
N GLU A 134 12.95 17.72 7.66
CA GLU A 134 12.53 18.72 6.67
C GLU A 134 11.78 18.13 5.48
N ARG A 135 11.75 16.79 5.35
CA ARG A 135 11.19 16.12 4.17
C ARG A 135 9.71 16.45 3.93
N LEU A 136 8.93 16.51 5.02
CA LEU A 136 7.50 16.83 4.98
C LEU A 136 7.20 18.32 5.16
N THR A 137 8.22 19.18 5.21
CA THR A 137 8.04 20.64 5.42
C THR A 137 8.22 21.45 4.15
N ASP A 138 8.36 20.80 3.00
CA ASP A 138 8.39 21.49 1.71
C ASP A 138 7.09 22.29 1.49
N TRP A 139 7.16 23.36 0.71
CA TRP A 139 6.02 24.23 0.44
C TRP A 139 4.87 23.50 -0.29
N THR A 140 5.14 22.38 -0.96
CA THR A 140 4.09 21.57 -1.59
C THR A 140 3.35 20.65 -0.61
N GLU A 141 3.94 20.37 0.56
CA GLU A 141 3.51 19.37 1.53
C GLU A 141 2.34 19.82 2.42
N TYR A 142 1.71 18.84 3.08
CA TYR A 142 0.56 19.08 3.97
C TYR A 142 0.89 20.01 5.14
N LEU A 143 2.10 19.92 5.70
CA LEU A 143 2.50 20.70 6.89
C LEU A 143 2.52 22.20 6.64
N HIS A 144 2.74 22.62 5.39
CA HIS A 144 2.71 24.04 5.04
C HIS A 144 1.34 24.67 5.30
N ASP A 145 0.25 23.91 5.13
CA ASP A 145 -1.11 24.40 5.33
C ASP A 145 -1.65 24.19 6.75
N VAL A 146 -0.99 23.38 7.59
CA VAL A 146 -1.42 23.13 8.96
C VAL A 146 -1.61 24.42 9.79
N PRO A 147 -0.68 25.40 9.78
CA PRO A 147 -0.87 26.66 10.52
C PRO A 147 -2.07 27.50 10.07
N ARG A 148 -2.59 27.27 8.86
CA ARG A 148 -3.76 27.96 8.30
C ARG A 148 -5.08 27.41 8.86
N VAL A 149 -5.03 26.24 9.50
CA VAL A 149 -6.22 25.58 10.08
C VAL A 149 -6.42 26.09 11.50
N HIS A 150 -7.24 27.12 11.66
CA HIS A 150 -7.59 27.66 12.97
C HIS A 150 -8.77 26.91 13.61
N ASP A 151 -9.76 26.55 12.82
CA ASP A 151 -10.95 25.79 13.22
C ASP A 151 -11.15 24.57 12.31
N ILE A 152 -11.24 23.37 12.90
CA ILE A 152 -11.32 22.12 12.15
C ILE A 152 -12.67 21.96 11.43
N PRO A 153 -13.84 22.16 12.09
CA PRO A 153 -15.13 22.13 11.40
C PRO A 153 -15.21 23.09 10.21
N ALA A 154 -14.77 24.35 10.38
CA ALA A 154 -14.76 25.34 9.32
C ALA A 154 -13.80 24.95 8.18
N MET A 155 -12.64 24.38 8.50
CA MET A 155 -11.71 23.87 7.49
C MET A 155 -12.33 22.76 6.65
N ILE A 156 -13.04 21.80 7.27
CA ILE A 156 -13.71 20.72 6.54
C ILE A 156 -14.83 21.27 5.66
N GLY A 157 -15.71 22.11 6.21
CA GLY A 157 -16.85 22.67 5.47
C GLY A 157 -16.46 23.66 4.38
N GLY A 158 -15.33 24.35 4.54
CA GLY A 158 -14.76 25.28 3.56
C GLY A 158 -13.68 24.67 2.67
N PHE A 159 -13.37 23.38 2.79
CA PHE A 159 -12.19 22.78 2.15
C PHE A 159 -12.20 22.96 0.63
N THR A 160 -13.36 22.72 0.00
CA THR A 160 -13.56 22.78 -1.45
C THR A 160 -13.33 24.17 -2.03
N GLN A 161 -13.59 25.23 -1.26
CA GLN A 161 -13.43 26.62 -1.69
C GLN A 161 -11.97 26.97 -2.01
N HIS A 162 -11.01 26.21 -1.47
CA HIS A 162 -9.59 26.50 -1.58
C HIS A 162 -8.85 25.52 -2.51
N VAL A 163 -9.54 24.55 -3.13
CA VAL A 163 -8.91 23.52 -3.99
C VAL A 163 -8.38 24.11 -5.31
N LEU A 164 -9.17 24.95 -5.98
CA LEU A 164 -8.80 25.52 -7.28
C LEU A 164 -7.61 26.49 -7.16
N ALA A 165 -6.81 26.55 -8.21
CA ALA A 165 -5.68 27.47 -8.34
C ALA A 165 -6.13 28.89 -8.70
N GLY A 166 -5.22 29.85 -8.59
CA GLY A 166 -5.41 31.21 -9.09
C GLY A 166 -6.34 32.09 -8.25
N GLN A 167 -6.62 31.68 -7.01
CA GLN A 167 -7.43 32.43 -6.06
C GLN A 167 -6.66 32.65 -4.75
N PRO A 168 -6.99 33.70 -3.98
CA PRO A 168 -6.41 33.90 -2.67
C PRO A 168 -6.61 32.65 -1.80
N HIS A 169 -5.57 32.28 -1.05
CA HIS A 169 -5.64 31.17 -0.11
C HIS A 169 -5.92 29.79 -0.75
N SER A 170 -5.56 29.55 -2.00
CA SER A 170 -5.53 28.17 -2.51
C SER A 170 -4.69 27.25 -1.60
N TRP A 171 -5.10 25.99 -1.49
CA TRP A 171 -4.31 24.93 -0.87
C TRP A 171 -3.03 24.64 -1.68
N THR A 172 -2.00 24.13 -0.99
CA THR A 172 -0.77 23.65 -1.63
C THR A 172 -1.05 22.42 -2.50
N VAL A 173 -0.05 21.99 -3.26
CA VAL A 173 -0.20 20.91 -4.25
C VAL A 173 -0.72 19.62 -3.60
N HIS A 174 -0.14 19.17 -2.49
CA HIS A 174 -0.58 17.93 -1.86
C HIS A 174 -1.94 18.07 -1.17
N VAL A 175 -2.23 19.20 -0.53
CA VAL A 175 -3.54 19.40 0.11
C VAL A 175 -4.65 19.49 -0.94
N SER A 176 -4.44 20.25 -2.03
CA SER A 176 -5.43 20.38 -3.11
C SER A 176 -5.61 19.12 -3.95
N GLY A 177 -4.63 18.21 -3.96
CA GLY A 177 -4.68 16.95 -4.73
C GLY A 177 -5.47 15.82 -4.05
N HIS A 178 -5.84 15.98 -2.78
CA HIS A 178 -6.42 14.91 -1.96
C HIS A 178 -7.62 15.41 -1.12
N PRO A 179 -8.45 14.51 -0.57
CA PRO A 179 -9.49 14.91 0.38
C PRO A 179 -8.86 15.37 1.72
N PRO A 180 -9.64 16.01 2.62
CA PRO A 180 -9.11 16.71 3.80
C PRO A 180 -8.46 15.80 4.86
N GLY A 181 -8.55 14.48 4.74
CA GLY A 181 -8.14 13.54 5.80
C GLY A 181 -6.67 13.63 6.16
N ALA A 182 -5.77 13.76 5.17
CA ALA A 182 -4.34 13.84 5.44
C ALA A 182 -3.96 15.14 6.15
N LEU A 183 -4.50 16.28 5.70
CA LEU A 183 -4.35 17.57 6.39
C LEU A 183 -4.88 17.47 7.83
N LEU A 184 -6.07 16.88 8.02
CA LEU A 184 -6.69 16.69 9.33
C LEU A 184 -5.81 15.88 10.28
N VAL A 185 -5.16 14.81 9.81
CA VAL A 185 -4.24 13.99 10.62
C VAL A 185 -3.07 14.85 11.11
N TYR A 186 -2.41 15.60 10.23
CA TYR A 186 -1.29 16.44 10.61
C TYR A 186 -1.70 17.63 11.48
N THR A 187 -2.89 18.21 11.26
CA THR A 187 -3.46 19.22 12.15
C THR A 187 -3.68 18.66 13.55
N TRP A 188 -4.24 17.46 13.70
CA TRP A 188 -4.42 16.85 15.03
C TRP A 188 -3.10 16.55 15.72
N LEU A 189 -2.07 16.09 14.99
CA LEU A 189 -0.73 15.92 15.56
C LEU A 189 -0.19 17.23 16.12
N ASP A 190 -0.31 18.33 15.35
CA ASP A 190 0.07 19.66 15.80
C ASP A 190 -0.69 20.10 17.06
N ARG A 191 -2.03 19.91 17.10
CA ARG A 191 -2.85 20.23 18.28
C ARG A 191 -2.51 19.40 19.53
N LEU A 192 -1.94 18.21 19.36
CA LEU A 192 -1.48 17.35 20.44
C LEU A 192 -0.05 17.71 20.92
N GLY A 193 0.56 18.76 20.38
CA GLY A 193 1.93 19.17 20.69
C GLY A 193 2.99 18.38 19.93
N LEU A 194 2.60 17.61 18.92
CA LEU A 194 3.46 16.81 18.04
C LEU A 194 3.55 17.45 16.65
N GLY A 195 3.70 18.78 16.60
CA GLY A 195 3.80 19.54 15.36
C GLY A 195 5.16 19.44 14.67
N GLY A 196 5.21 19.89 13.42
CA GLY A 196 6.44 19.96 12.62
C GLY A 196 6.87 18.66 11.93
N GLY A 197 7.86 18.77 11.06
CA GLY A 197 8.28 17.69 10.16
C GLY A 197 8.77 16.44 10.87
N THR A 198 9.53 16.57 11.96
CA THR A 198 10.04 15.41 12.72
C THR A 198 8.92 14.48 13.19
N TRP A 199 7.88 15.02 13.83
CA TRP A 199 6.77 14.21 14.35
C TRP A 199 5.89 13.66 13.23
N ALA A 200 5.63 14.46 12.20
CA ALA A 200 4.92 14.01 11.01
C ALA A 200 5.64 12.80 10.36
N SER A 201 6.96 12.86 10.23
CA SER A 201 7.80 11.79 9.69
C SER A 201 7.80 10.55 10.58
N VAL A 202 7.97 10.72 11.89
CA VAL A 202 7.94 9.60 12.85
C VAL A 202 6.60 8.87 12.81
N VAL A 203 5.48 9.59 12.85
CA VAL A 203 4.14 8.98 12.79
C VAL A 203 3.94 8.25 11.47
N THR A 204 4.33 8.87 10.36
CA THR A 204 4.25 8.27 9.03
C THR A 204 5.04 6.97 8.95
N LEU A 205 6.28 6.95 9.45
CA LEU A 205 7.14 5.75 9.50
C LEU A 205 6.53 4.64 10.34
N LEU A 206 6.04 4.97 11.54
CA LEU A 206 5.41 4.01 12.46
C LEU A 206 4.13 3.42 11.86
N VAL A 207 3.27 4.25 11.28
CA VAL A 207 2.02 3.77 10.66
C VAL A 207 2.32 2.98 9.40
N GLY A 208 3.24 3.43 8.54
CA GLY A 208 3.64 2.71 7.33
C GLY A 208 4.20 1.32 7.61
N ALA A 209 5.00 1.18 8.68
CA ALA A 209 5.55 -0.11 9.11
C ALA A 209 4.47 -1.15 9.49
N LEU A 210 3.22 -0.73 9.79
CA LEU A 210 2.11 -1.66 10.02
C LEU A 210 1.82 -2.55 8.80
N ALA A 211 2.20 -2.15 7.58
CA ALA A 211 2.07 -3.00 6.40
C ALA A 211 2.78 -4.35 6.56
N ALA A 212 3.93 -4.37 7.25
CA ALA A 212 4.71 -5.57 7.55
C ALA A 212 4.05 -6.50 8.58
N VAL A 213 2.96 -6.05 9.22
CA VAL A 213 2.08 -6.86 10.07
C VAL A 213 0.81 -7.23 9.32
N ALA A 214 0.17 -6.24 8.70
CA ALA A 214 -1.12 -6.36 8.07
C ALA A 214 -1.11 -7.30 6.86
N VAL A 215 -0.06 -7.27 6.03
CA VAL A 215 0.05 -8.13 4.85
C VAL A 215 0.16 -9.61 5.25
N PRO A 216 1.10 -10.05 6.13
CA PRO A 216 1.13 -11.44 6.59
C PRO A 216 -0.17 -11.89 7.28
N VAL A 217 -0.82 -11.01 8.06
CA VAL A 217 -2.13 -11.32 8.68
C VAL A 217 -3.20 -11.56 7.60
N THR A 218 -3.24 -10.73 6.57
CA THR A 218 -4.15 -10.90 5.42
C THR A 218 -3.90 -12.22 4.72
N VAL A 219 -2.64 -12.51 4.37
CA VAL A 219 -2.27 -13.77 3.68
C VAL A 219 -2.62 -14.99 4.54
N ARG A 220 -2.36 -14.94 5.85
CA ARG A 220 -2.72 -16.03 6.77
C ARG A 220 -4.22 -16.28 6.84
N ALA A 221 -5.02 -15.22 6.77
CA ALA A 221 -6.48 -15.31 6.84
C ALA A 221 -7.10 -15.84 5.54
N LEU A 222 -6.49 -15.54 4.38
CA LEU A 222 -6.98 -15.96 3.06
C LEU A 222 -6.46 -17.33 2.62
N HIS A 223 -5.25 -17.69 3.05
CA HIS A 223 -4.59 -18.94 2.71
C HIS A 223 -4.21 -19.71 3.98
N ASP A 224 -2.93 -19.73 4.32
CA ASP A 224 -2.40 -20.44 5.46
C ASP A 224 -1.20 -19.70 6.08
N GLU A 225 -0.76 -20.19 7.23
CA GLU A 225 0.36 -19.61 7.97
C GLU A 225 1.70 -19.80 7.26
N ARG A 226 1.87 -20.83 6.43
CA ARG A 226 3.11 -21.08 5.70
C ARG A 226 3.31 -20.04 4.60
N ALA A 227 2.28 -19.75 3.81
CA ALA A 227 2.27 -18.68 2.83
C ALA A 227 2.50 -17.32 3.50
N ALA A 228 1.85 -17.09 4.64
CA ALA A 228 2.01 -15.85 5.38
C ALA A 228 3.43 -15.63 5.91
N ARG A 229 4.10 -16.70 6.38
CA ARG A 229 5.51 -16.65 6.78
C ARG A 229 6.44 -16.40 5.60
N ALA A 230 6.13 -16.99 4.44
CA ALA A 230 6.94 -16.86 3.23
C ALA A 230 6.98 -15.43 2.69
N VAL A 231 5.90 -14.64 2.85
CA VAL A 231 5.87 -13.25 2.36
C VAL A 231 6.62 -12.27 3.25
N VAL A 232 6.86 -12.58 4.53
CA VAL A 232 7.43 -11.63 5.52
C VAL A 232 8.73 -10.98 5.05
N PRO A 233 9.77 -11.72 4.61
CA PRO A 233 11.03 -11.08 4.21
C PRO A 233 10.87 -10.10 3.04
N PHE A 234 9.92 -10.37 2.12
CA PHE A 234 9.65 -9.50 0.97
C PHE A 234 8.93 -8.21 1.38
N VAL A 235 7.98 -8.30 2.32
CA VAL A 235 7.27 -7.12 2.82
C VAL A 235 8.20 -6.26 3.69
N VAL A 236 9.11 -6.87 4.44
CA VAL A 236 10.12 -6.16 5.24
C VAL A 236 11.05 -5.33 4.35
N LEU A 237 11.55 -5.91 3.26
CA LEU A 237 12.41 -5.22 2.29
C LEU A 237 11.63 -4.64 1.11
N PHE A 238 10.39 -4.22 1.34
CA PHE A 238 9.52 -3.68 0.29
C PHE A 238 10.23 -2.54 -0.47
N PRO A 239 10.47 -2.65 -1.80
CA PRO A 239 11.23 -1.65 -2.55
C PRO A 239 10.56 -0.27 -2.53
N GLY A 240 9.23 -0.24 -2.53
CA GLY A 240 8.44 0.98 -2.46
C GLY A 240 8.69 1.83 -1.20
N ALA A 241 9.32 1.25 -0.16
CA ALA A 241 9.75 1.95 1.06
C ALA A 241 10.58 3.21 0.76
N VAL A 242 11.31 3.23 -0.35
CA VAL A 242 12.10 4.40 -0.80
C VAL A 242 11.22 5.64 -1.01
N TRP A 243 9.99 5.49 -1.49
CA TRP A 243 9.07 6.63 -1.74
C TRP A 243 8.06 6.84 -0.63
N MET A 244 7.65 5.77 0.07
CA MET A 244 6.62 5.87 1.12
C MET A 244 7.18 6.25 2.50
N GLY A 245 8.51 6.15 2.72
CA GLY A 245 9.05 6.15 4.07
C GLY A 245 8.78 7.43 4.85
N VAL A 246 9.11 8.57 4.26
CA VAL A 246 8.85 9.90 4.82
C VAL A 246 8.03 10.71 3.83
N SER A 247 6.81 10.24 3.62
CA SER A 247 5.77 10.86 2.78
C SER A 247 4.40 10.42 3.29
N ALA A 248 3.35 11.21 3.06
CA ALA A 248 1.99 10.83 3.47
C ALA A 248 1.55 9.44 2.96
N ASP A 249 2.13 8.95 1.87
CA ASP A 249 1.90 7.60 1.34
C ASP A 249 2.25 6.48 2.34
N GLY A 250 3.20 6.70 3.26
CA GLY A 250 3.48 5.80 4.37
C GLY A 250 2.28 5.62 5.29
N LEU A 251 1.69 6.74 5.72
CA LEU A 251 0.45 6.77 6.50
C LEU A 251 -0.68 6.07 5.74
N PHE A 252 -0.84 6.38 4.46
CA PHE A 252 -1.90 5.83 3.60
C PHE A 252 -1.79 4.30 3.49
N THR A 253 -0.58 3.80 3.26
CA THR A 253 -0.29 2.37 3.15
C THR A 253 -0.60 1.65 4.45
N GLY A 254 -0.19 2.19 5.59
CA GLY A 254 -0.48 1.61 6.90
C GLY A 254 -1.98 1.50 7.20
N VAL A 255 -2.73 2.58 6.96
CA VAL A 255 -4.19 2.63 7.16
C VAL A 255 -4.92 1.68 6.21
N ALA A 256 -4.57 1.69 4.93
CA ALA A 256 -5.21 0.85 3.92
C ALA A 256 -4.97 -0.64 4.18
N THR A 257 -3.70 -1.04 4.38
CA THR A 257 -3.34 -2.44 4.61
C THR A 257 -3.92 -2.98 5.92
N THR A 258 -3.94 -2.18 6.99
CA THR A 258 -4.58 -2.55 8.26
C THR A 258 -6.09 -2.77 8.07
N GLY A 259 -6.75 -1.90 7.30
CA GLY A 259 -8.17 -2.05 6.96
C GLY A 259 -8.47 -3.36 6.24
N ILE A 260 -7.64 -3.72 5.25
CA ILE A 260 -7.72 -5.01 4.53
C ILE A 260 -7.50 -6.20 5.46
N ALA A 261 -6.48 -6.15 6.32
CA ALA A 261 -6.19 -7.23 7.26
C ALA A 261 -7.33 -7.49 8.23
N LEU A 262 -7.93 -6.43 8.79
CA LEU A 262 -9.07 -6.51 9.69
C LEU A 262 -10.32 -7.08 9.00
N LEU A 263 -10.58 -6.67 7.75
CA LEU A 263 -11.65 -7.24 6.92
C LEU A 263 -11.42 -8.74 6.67
N ALA A 264 -10.19 -9.15 6.38
CA ALA A 264 -9.83 -10.53 6.08
C ALA A 264 -10.06 -11.50 7.26
N LEU A 265 -10.14 -11.03 8.50
CA LEU A 265 -10.40 -11.86 9.69
C LEU A 265 -11.84 -12.38 9.80
N ARG A 266 -12.78 -11.85 9.00
CA ARG A 266 -14.18 -12.32 8.90
C ARG A 266 -14.99 -12.26 10.21
N ARG A 267 -14.62 -11.38 11.14
CA ARG A 267 -15.32 -11.18 12.42
C ARG A 267 -15.99 -9.81 12.45
N ALA A 268 -17.17 -9.69 13.07
CA ALA A 268 -17.97 -8.47 13.03
C ALA A 268 -17.19 -7.21 13.47
N LEU A 269 -16.57 -7.21 14.65
CA LEU A 269 -15.83 -6.05 15.14
C LEU A 269 -14.60 -5.71 14.26
N PRO A 270 -13.70 -6.66 13.92
CA PRO A 270 -12.65 -6.39 12.94
C PRO A 270 -13.17 -5.90 11.59
N SER A 271 -14.25 -6.47 11.05
CA SER A 271 -14.83 -5.98 9.79
C SER A 271 -15.31 -4.53 9.90
N LEU A 272 -15.90 -4.13 11.03
CA LEU A 272 -16.34 -2.75 11.27
C LEU A 272 -15.13 -1.80 11.35
N LEU A 273 -14.12 -2.16 12.14
CA LEU A 273 -12.88 -1.38 12.27
C LEU A 273 -12.12 -1.30 10.94
N GLY A 274 -12.09 -2.40 10.18
CA GLY A 274 -11.54 -2.44 8.84
C GLY A 274 -12.29 -1.51 7.88
N GLY A 275 -13.63 -1.50 7.97
CA GLY A 275 -14.49 -0.54 7.28
C GLY A 275 -14.19 0.91 7.61
N LEU A 276 -14.04 1.24 8.90
CA LEU A 276 -13.67 2.59 9.35
C LEU A 276 -12.30 2.99 8.80
N SER A 277 -11.31 2.08 8.84
CA SER A 277 -9.96 2.32 8.30
C SER A 277 -9.97 2.53 6.78
N LEU A 278 -10.70 1.70 6.04
CA LEU A 278 -10.84 1.82 4.58
C LEU A 278 -11.65 3.07 4.19
N GLY A 279 -12.68 3.42 4.96
CA GLY A 279 -13.39 4.69 4.83
C GLY A 279 -12.45 5.87 5.04
N ALA A 280 -11.63 5.86 6.10
CA ALA A 280 -10.62 6.88 6.34
C ALA A 280 -9.62 6.97 5.17
N ALA A 281 -9.19 5.83 4.61
CA ALA A 281 -8.32 5.81 3.43
C ALA A 281 -8.94 6.56 2.23
N LEU A 282 -10.25 6.45 1.99
CA LEU A 282 -10.93 7.22 0.94
C LEU A 282 -10.83 8.73 1.16
N PHE A 283 -10.73 9.21 2.41
CA PHE A 283 -10.53 10.62 2.75
C PHE A 283 -9.07 11.02 2.89
N LEU A 284 -8.12 10.07 2.89
CA LEU A 284 -6.69 10.35 2.85
C LEU A 284 -6.23 10.62 1.40
N SER A 285 -6.74 9.86 0.43
CA SER A 285 -6.40 10.05 -0.98
C SER A 285 -7.46 9.48 -1.91
N TYR A 286 -7.83 10.24 -2.96
CA TYR A 286 -8.74 9.78 -4.01
C TYR A 286 -8.24 8.50 -4.69
N GLY A 287 -6.92 8.34 -4.84
CA GLY A 287 -6.31 7.17 -5.48
C GLY A 287 -6.52 5.86 -4.71
N LEU A 288 -6.78 5.93 -3.40
CA LEU A 288 -7.04 4.76 -2.56
C LEU A 288 -8.42 4.13 -2.81
N THR A 289 -9.25 4.74 -3.67
CA THR A 289 -10.43 4.08 -4.24
C THR A 289 -10.09 2.73 -4.89
N LEU A 290 -8.87 2.59 -5.44
CA LEU A 290 -8.40 1.32 -5.99
C LEU A 290 -8.28 0.20 -4.95
N VAL A 291 -8.06 0.54 -3.67
CA VAL A 291 -8.02 -0.44 -2.56
C VAL A 291 -9.40 -1.09 -2.36
N THR A 292 -10.50 -0.45 -2.76
CA THR A 292 -11.83 -1.07 -2.74
C THR A 292 -11.88 -2.33 -3.59
N VAL A 293 -11.15 -2.40 -4.71
CA VAL A 293 -11.04 -3.62 -5.53
C VAL A 293 -10.41 -4.76 -4.73
N ILE A 294 -9.36 -4.46 -3.95
CA ILE A 294 -8.70 -5.43 -3.06
C ILE A 294 -9.66 -5.85 -1.95
N ALA A 295 -10.39 -4.92 -1.33
CA ALA A 295 -11.37 -5.22 -0.28
C ALA A 295 -12.49 -6.15 -0.80
N LEU A 296 -13.01 -5.89 -2.00
CA LEU A 296 -13.99 -6.74 -2.66
C LEU A 296 -13.41 -8.12 -2.97
N ALA A 297 -12.19 -8.20 -3.49
CA ALA A 297 -11.50 -9.48 -3.74
C ALA A 297 -11.35 -10.30 -2.45
N VAL A 298 -10.96 -9.68 -1.34
CA VAL A 298 -10.90 -10.32 -0.02
C VAL A 298 -12.26 -10.87 0.40
N GLY A 299 -13.33 -10.09 0.24
CA GLY A 299 -14.69 -10.54 0.57
C GLY A 299 -15.19 -11.68 -0.31
N LEU A 300 -14.85 -11.66 -1.61
CA LEU A 300 -15.17 -12.71 -2.58
C LEU A 300 -14.42 -14.02 -2.27
N ILE A 301 -13.11 -13.96 -2.03
CA ILE A 301 -12.28 -15.12 -1.67
C ILE A 301 -12.78 -15.75 -0.37
N ASN A 302 -13.05 -14.92 0.64
CA ASN A 302 -13.59 -15.38 1.92
C ASN A 302 -15.06 -15.82 1.87
N ARG A 303 -15.77 -15.50 0.77
CA ARG A 303 -17.22 -15.67 0.62
C ARG A 303 -18.00 -15.10 1.82
N SER A 304 -17.55 -13.96 2.35
CA SER A 304 -18.10 -13.35 3.58
C SER A 304 -18.80 -12.03 3.29
N TRP A 305 -19.97 -12.09 2.64
CA TRP A 305 -20.79 -10.92 2.34
C TRP A 305 -21.16 -10.13 3.60
N ARG A 306 -21.41 -10.81 4.72
CA ARG A 306 -21.67 -10.16 6.01
C ARG A 306 -20.51 -9.27 6.45
N SER A 307 -19.27 -9.73 6.30
CA SER A 307 -18.09 -8.91 6.63
C SER A 307 -17.96 -7.70 5.71
N LEU A 308 -18.24 -7.86 4.41
CA LEU A 308 -18.26 -6.75 3.47
C LEU A 308 -19.32 -5.71 3.83
N LEU A 309 -20.54 -6.13 4.19
CA LEU A 309 -21.62 -5.23 4.59
C LEU A 309 -21.28 -4.47 5.88
N ILE A 310 -20.69 -5.16 6.86
CA ILE A 310 -20.24 -4.51 8.11
C ILE A 310 -19.09 -3.52 7.83
N ALA A 311 -18.17 -3.86 6.94
CA ALA A 311 -17.11 -2.93 6.54
C ALA A 311 -17.66 -1.73 5.75
N ALA A 312 -18.65 -1.96 4.87
CA ALA A 312 -19.34 -0.89 4.15
C ALA A 312 -20.06 0.05 5.12
N LEU A 313 -20.67 -0.47 6.19
CA LEU A 313 -21.24 0.34 7.26
C LEU A 313 -20.16 1.21 7.93
N GLY A 314 -19.01 0.62 8.30
CA GLY A 314 -17.88 1.37 8.86
C GLY A 314 -17.39 2.49 7.94
N ALA A 315 -17.21 2.19 6.65
CA ALA A 315 -16.80 3.19 5.66
C ALA A 315 -17.84 4.31 5.49
N SER A 316 -19.13 3.95 5.51
CA SER A 316 -20.25 4.90 5.42
C SER A 316 -20.31 5.83 6.61
N VAL A 317 -19.96 5.37 7.83
CA VAL A 317 -19.85 6.22 9.01
C VAL A 317 -18.81 7.31 8.79
N VAL A 318 -17.63 6.98 8.25
CA VAL A 318 -16.60 8.00 7.95
C VAL A 318 -17.11 9.02 6.93
N ALA A 319 -17.72 8.55 5.85
CA ALA A 319 -18.29 9.43 4.83
C ALA A 319 -19.39 10.34 5.40
N ALA A 320 -20.27 9.80 6.24
CA ALA A 320 -21.32 10.56 6.90
C ALA A 320 -20.77 11.63 7.84
N VAL A 321 -19.67 11.35 8.56
CA VAL A 321 -19.01 12.33 9.43
C VAL A 321 -18.48 13.50 8.60
N PHE A 322 -17.72 13.25 7.53
CA PHE A 322 -17.22 14.34 6.67
C PHE A 322 -18.36 15.14 6.02
N ALA A 323 -19.41 14.45 5.55
CA ALA A 323 -20.59 15.10 4.98
C ALA A 323 -21.31 15.99 6.01
N ALA A 324 -21.44 15.54 7.27
CA ALA A 324 -22.04 16.32 8.34
C ALA A 324 -21.23 17.59 8.68
N PHE A 325 -19.92 17.57 8.47
CA PHE A 325 -19.04 18.74 8.59
C PHE A 325 -18.92 19.55 7.30
N GLY A 326 -19.73 19.27 6.28
CA GLY A 326 -19.83 20.07 5.06
C GLY A 326 -18.89 19.67 3.92
N PHE A 327 -18.23 18.52 4.00
CA PHE A 327 -17.39 18.00 2.92
C PHE A 327 -18.02 16.79 2.24
N TRP A 328 -18.42 16.96 0.97
CA TRP A 328 -18.86 15.85 0.12
C TRP A 328 -17.74 15.38 -0.80
N TRP A 329 -17.47 14.08 -0.78
CA TRP A 329 -16.29 13.50 -1.45
C TRP A 329 -16.30 13.72 -2.96
N LEU A 330 -17.46 13.63 -3.62
CA LEU A 330 -17.57 13.79 -5.07
C LEU A 330 -17.31 15.25 -5.51
N ASP A 331 -17.73 16.23 -4.71
CA ASP A 331 -17.49 17.64 -5.02
C ASP A 331 -15.99 17.93 -5.00
N GLY A 332 -15.30 17.42 -3.97
CA GLY A 332 -13.84 17.45 -3.91
C GLY A 332 -13.19 16.78 -5.10
N TYR A 333 -13.63 15.58 -5.49
CA TYR A 333 -13.09 14.84 -6.64
C TYR A 333 -13.23 15.61 -7.96
N HIS A 334 -14.41 16.20 -8.22
CA HIS A 334 -14.63 17.03 -9.41
C HIS A 334 -13.73 18.27 -9.43
N LEU A 335 -13.52 18.90 -8.27
CA LEU A 335 -12.60 20.04 -8.16
C LEU A 335 -11.14 19.62 -8.36
N VAL A 336 -10.72 18.44 -7.91
CA VAL A 336 -9.37 17.93 -8.17
C VAL A 336 -9.14 17.68 -9.65
N ILE A 337 -10.14 17.18 -10.39
CA ILE A 337 -10.04 17.05 -11.85
C ILE A 337 -9.81 18.42 -12.50
N GLN A 338 -10.58 19.44 -12.10
CA GLN A 338 -10.39 20.80 -12.60
C GLN A 338 -9.01 21.34 -12.22
N ARG A 339 -8.58 21.14 -10.97
CA ARG A 339 -7.26 21.56 -10.47
C ARG A 339 -6.12 20.89 -11.24
N TYR A 340 -6.26 19.61 -11.59
CA TYR A 340 -5.30 18.90 -12.42
C TYR A 340 -5.12 19.58 -13.78
N HIS A 341 -6.22 19.99 -14.41
CA HIS A 341 -6.20 20.71 -15.69
C HIS A 341 -5.69 22.16 -15.61
N GLN A 342 -5.58 22.73 -14.40
CA GLN A 342 -4.97 24.05 -14.18
C GLN A 342 -3.44 24.00 -14.03
N GLY A 343 -2.86 22.83 -13.76
CA GLY A 343 -1.43 22.68 -13.53
C GLY A 343 -0.66 22.16 -14.76
N ASP A 344 0.67 22.26 -14.71
CA ASP A 344 1.57 21.80 -15.78
C ASP A 344 1.45 20.29 -16.05
N PHE A 345 0.98 19.53 -15.06
CA PHE A 345 0.69 18.10 -15.20
C PHE A 345 -0.39 17.78 -16.24
N ALA A 346 -1.26 18.73 -16.58
CA ALA A 346 -2.28 18.58 -17.63
C ALA A 346 -1.66 18.34 -19.01
N GLN A 347 -0.41 18.77 -19.22
CA GLN A 347 0.30 18.63 -20.49
C GLN A 347 0.89 17.22 -20.67
N ARG A 348 0.89 16.38 -19.62
CA ARG A 348 1.49 15.05 -19.67
C ARG A 348 0.70 14.14 -20.62
N PRO A 349 1.38 13.41 -21.52
CA PRO A 349 0.71 12.48 -22.42
C PRO A 349 0.05 11.34 -21.62
N TYR A 350 -1.28 11.34 -21.61
CA TYR A 350 -2.07 10.34 -20.89
C TYR A 350 -1.70 8.91 -21.32
N ALA A 351 -1.57 8.68 -22.64
CA ALA A 351 -1.27 7.37 -23.21
C ALA A 351 0.05 6.78 -22.69
N TYR A 352 1.07 7.61 -22.46
CA TYR A 352 2.33 7.15 -21.87
C TYR A 352 2.11 6.68 -20.43
N TRP A 353 1.40 7.46 -19.61
CA TRP A 353 1.22 7.16 -18.18
C TRP A 353 0.34 5.95 -17.91
N VAL A 354 -0.54 5.53 -18.85
CA VAL A 354 -1.24 4.24 -18.76
C VAL A 354 -0.25 3.08 -18.57
N PHE A 355 0.83 3.06 -19.37
CA PHE A 355 1.84 2.02 -19.29
C PHE A 355 2.97 2.36 -18.30
N GLY A 356 3.38 3.63 -18.25
CA GLY A 356 4.39 4.12 -17.32
C GLY A 356 4.03 3.81 -15.87
N ASN A 357 2.76 3.96 -15.47
CA ASN A 357 2.29 3.60 -14.13
C ASN A 357 2.44 2.10 -13.84
N LEU A 358 2.29 1.22 -14.83
CA LEU A 358 2.54 -0.22 -14.65
C LEU A 358 4.04 -0.51 -14.46
N GLY A 359 4.91 0.18 -15.21
CA GLY A 359 6.35 0.11 -15.00
C GLY A 359 6.77 0.59 -13.61
N ALA A 360 6.23 1.73 -13.17
CA ALA A 360 6.44 2.28 -11.84
C ALA A 360 5.92 1.34 -10.74
N LEU A 361 4.74 0.73 -10.94
CA LEU A 361 4.18 -0.27 -10.02
C LEU A 361 5.09 -1.48 -9.88
N LEU A 362 5.62 -2.03 -10.98
CA LEU A 362 6.53 -3.18 -10.93
C LEU A 362 7.86 -2.83 -10.25
N LEU A 363 8.38 -1.62 -10.46
CA LEU A 363 9.57 -1.13 -9.75
C LEU A 363 9.30 -1.00 -8.25
N SER A 364 8.17 -0.40 -7.87
CA SER A 364 7.81 -0.20 -6.46
C SER A 364 7.46 -1.51 -5.75
N ALA A 365 6.74 -2.42 -6.41
CA ALA A 365 6.38 -3.72 -5.85
C ALA A 365 7.57 -4.69 -5.80
N GLY A 366 8.61 -4.43 -6.60
CA GLY A 366 9.70 -5.34 -6.87
C GLY A 366 9.39 -6.22 -8.10
N PRO A 367 10.31 -6.35 -9.07
CA PRO A 367 10.07 -7.10 -10.31
C PRO A 367 9.68 -8.57 -10.10
N LEU A 368 10.10 -9.16 -8.97
CA LEU A 368 9.76 -10.52 -8.58
C LEU A 368 8.25 -10.73 -8.34
N THR A 369 7.49 -9.65 -8.08
CA THR A 369 6.03 -9.72 -7.95
C THR A 369 5.37 -10.28 -9.20
N ALA A 370 5.92 -10.02 -10.40
CA ALA A 370 5.40 -10.60 -11.64
C ALA A 370 5.48 -12.14 -11.62
N ALA A 371 6.58 -12.70 -11.13
CA ALA A 371 6.74 -14.15 -10.99
C ALA A 371 5.91 -14.75 -9.84
N ALA A 372 5.56 -13.96 -8.82
CA ALA A 372 4.72 -14.40 -7.71
C ALA A 372 3.22 -14.51 -8.07
N LEU A 373 2.79 -13.90 -9.18
CA LEU A 373 1.41 -13.90 -9.66
C LEU A 373 1.08 -15.05 -10.63
N THR A 374 2.10 -15.80 -11.08
CA THR A 374 1.91 -17.06 -11.82
C THR A 374 1.80 -18.20 -10.85
#